data_AF-A0A949ZVT4-F1
#
_entry.id   AF-A0A949ZVT4-F1
#
_cell.length_a   1.000
_cell.length_b   1.000
_cell.length_c   1.000
_cell.angle_alpha   90.00
_cell.angle_beta   90.00
_cell.angle_gamma   90.00
#
_symmetry.space_group_name_H-M   'P 1'
#
loop_
_entity.id
_entity.type
_entity.pdbx_description
1 polymer ?
#
loop_
_entity_poly.entity_id
_entity_poly.type
_entity_poly.pdbx_seq_one_letter_code
_entity_poly.pdbx_strand_id
1 'polypeptide(L)' 'RRVIHTWQLPLPASPDMGGVSADGGTLWLSGRYNAVVYAIDTRDGHLRAAIPVGDGPHGLCVWPQPGRYSLGHTGILR' A
#
# COMPACT_ATOMS: atom_id res chain seq x y z
N ARG A 1 -7.81 -3.74 -21.89
CA ARG A 1 -6.86 -3.84 -20.74
C ARG A 1 -6.78 -5.31 -20.34
N ARG A 2 -5.60 -5.89 -20.15
CA ARG A 2 -5.40 -7.30 -19.77
C ARG A 2 -4.62 -7.37 -18.45
N VAL A 3 -5.03 -8.23 -17.53
CA VAL A 3 -4.26 -8.52 -16.31
C VAL A 3 -3.03 -9.35 -16.68
N ILE A 4 -1.85 -8.95 -16.21
CA ILE A 4 -0.59 -9.64 -16.49
C ILE A 4 -0.01 -10.37 -15.27
N HIS A 5 -0.37 -9.93 -14.06
CA HIS A 5 0.04 -10.55 -12.80
C HIS A 5 -1.11 -10.47 -11.78
N THR A 6 -1.21 -11.52 -10.97
CA THR A 6 -2.04 -11.57 -9.76
C THR A 6 -1.15 -12.02 -8.62
N TRP A 7 -1.02 -11.19 -7.59
CA TRP A 7 -0.21 -11.49 -6.41
C TRP A 7 -1.11 -11.87 -5.24
N GLN A 8 -0.68 -12.88 -4.48
CA GLN A 8 -1.39 -13.36 -3.31
C GLN A 8 -0.62 -12.96 -2.06
N LEU A 9 -1.31 -12.30 -1.13
CA LEU A 9 -0.76 -12.03 0.19
C LEU A 9 -0.98 -13.24 1.11
N PRO A 10 -0.08 -13.49 2.08
CA PRO A 10 -0.32 -14.48 3.13
C PRO A 10 -1.67 -14.22 3.82
N LEU A 11 -2.49 -15.27 3.94
CA LEU A 11 -3.79 -15.18 4.60
C LEU A 11 -3.63 -15.31 6.13
N PRO A 12 -4.46 -14.62 6.93
CA PRO A 12 -5.50 -13.68 6.50
C PRO A 12 -4.92 -12.33 6.06
N ALA A 13 -5.46 -11.77 4.97
CA ALA A 13 -5.11 -10.43 4.50
C ALA A 13 -6.36 -9.64 4.10
N SER A 14 -6.34 -8.33 4.37
CA SER A 14 -7.43 -7.40 4.09
C SER A 14 -6.92 -6.09 3.44
N PRO A 15 -6.20 -6.17 2.30
CA PRO A 15 -5.69 -4.98 1.64
C PRO A 15 -6.84 -4.04 1.25
N ASP A 16 -6.76 -2.77 1.64
CA ASP A 16 -7.77 -1.75 1.32
C ASP A 16 -7.14 -0.62 0.47
N MET A 17 -6.70 0.48 1.09
CA MET A 17 -6.19 1.65 0.38
C MET A 17 -4.71 1.93 0.66
N GLY A 18 -4.05 2.61 -0.28
CA GLY A 18 -2.69 3.11 -0.09
C GLY A 18 -2.07 3.69 -1.35
N GLY A 19 -0.79 3.39 -1.60
CA GLY A 19 -0.03 3.99 -2.70
C GLY A 19 1.31 3.32 -2.99
N VAL A 20 1.91 3.65 -4.12
CA VAL A 20 3.23 3.15 -4.53
C VAL A 20 4.30 4.16 -4.13
N SER A 21 5.47 3.73 -3.64
CA SER A 21 6.62 4.60 -3.35
C SER A 21 7.10 5.36 -4.58
N ALA A 22 7.77 6.50 -4.39
CA ALA A 22 8.23 7.37 -5.49
C ALA A 22 9.18 6.68 -6.49
N ASP A 23 9.97 5.71 -6.00
CA ASP A 23 10.85 4.88 -6.83
C ASP A 23 10.11 3.72 -7.54
N GLY A 24 8.81 3.57 -7.31
CA GLY A 24 7.98 2.50 -7.85
C GLY A 24 8.19 1.13 -7.18
N GLY A 25 9.12 0.99 -6.24
CA GLY A 25 9.60 -0.30 -5.75
C GLY A 25 8.78 -0.95 -4.64
N THR A 26 7.89 -0.21 -3.99
CA THR A 26 7.04 -0.72 -2.90
C THR A 26 5.61 -0.24 -3.04
N LEU A 27 4.67 -1.16 -3.02
CA LEU A 27 3.25 -0.89 -2.86
C LEU A 27 2.90 -0.98 -1.37
N TRP A 28 2.38 0.11 -0.82
CA TRP A 28 1.91 0.23 0.55
C TRP A 28 0.40 0.14 0.59
N LEU A 29 -0.14 -0.78 1.38
CA LEU A 29 -1.59 -0.96 1.55
C LEU A 29 -1.95 -1.08 3.01
N SER A 30 -3.07 -0.51 3.42
CA SER A 30 -3.65 -0.76 4.73
C SER A 30 -4.27 -2.15 4.80
N GLY A 31 -4.15 -2.80 5.95
CA GLY A 31 -4.82 -4.04 6.31
C GLY A 31 -5.97 -3.75 7.26
N ARG A 32 -7.08 -3.24 6.72
CA ARG A 32 -8.21 -2.68 7.50
C ARG A 32 -8.74 -3.58 8.61
N TYR A 33 -8.87 -4.87 8.35
CA TYR A 33 -9.41 -5.84 9.30
C TYR A 33 -8.32 -6.68 9.98
N ASN A 34 -7.06 -6.45 9.63
CA ASN A 34 -5.92 -7.18 10.16
C ASN A 34 -5.00 -6.34 11.05
N ALA A 35 -5.33 -5.05 11.27
CA ALA A 35 -4.52 -4.12 12.08
C ALA A 35 -3.05 -4.06 11.64
N VAL A 36 -2.81 -4.05 10.33
CA VAL A 36 -1.45 -3.98 9.75
C VAL A 36 -1.37 -2.99 8.59
N VAL A 37 -0.14 -2.60 8.25
CA VAL A 37 0.23 -2.01 6.96
C VAL A 37 1.11 -3.01 6.21
N TYR A 38 0.75 -3.32 4.96
CA TYR A 38 1.52 -4.19 4.08
C TYR A 38 2.53 -3.38 3.27
N ALA A 39 3.77 -3.85 3.21
CA ALA A 39 4.79 -3.42 2.27
C ALA A 39 5.03 -4.53 1.24
N ILE A 40 4.70 -4.29 -0.03
CA ILE A 40 4.72 -5.30 -1.09
C ILE A 40 5.74 -4.89 -2.14
N ASP A 41 6.63 -5.81 -2.53
CA ASP A 41 7.56 -5.58 -3.63
C ASP A 41 6.80 -5.55 -4.96
N THR A 42 6.96 -4.49 -5.74
CA THR A 42 6.24 -4.33 -7.01
C THR A 42 6.84 -5.12 -8.18
N ARG A 43 8.02 -5.71 -8.00
CA ARG A 43 8.71 -6.46 -9.05
C ARG A 43 8.18 -7.88 -9.16
N ASP A 44 7.85 -8.49 -8.02
CA ASP A 44 7.43 -9.89 -7.93
C ASP A 44 6.17 -10.12 -7.08
N GLY A 45 5.68 -9.10 -6.37
CA GLY A 45 4.50 -9.19 -5.51
C GLY A 45 4.76 -9.75 -4.11
N HIS A 46 6.02 -9.96 -3.73
CA HIS A 46 6.36 -10.54 -2.44
C HIS A 46 6.05 -9.56 -1.30
N LEU A 47 5.41 -10.06 -0.23
CA LEU A 47 5.18 -9.29 1.00
C LEU A 47 6.49 -9.10 1.76
N ARG A 48 7.06 -7.88 1.69
CA ARG A 48 8.28 -7.52 2.41
C ARG A 48 8.06 -7.40 3.91
N ALA A 49 6.90 -6.85 4.32
CA ALA A 49 6.55 -6.69 5.72
C ALA A 49 5.04 -6.57 5.92
N ALA A 50 4.54 -7.11 7.04
CA ALA A 50 3.27 -6.74 7.64
C ALA A 50 3.59 -6.01 8.95
N ILE A 51 3.33 -4.71 8.98
CA ILE A 51 3.70 -3.82 10.09
C ILE A 51 2.47 -3.64 10.98
N PRO A 52 2.49 -4.09 12.25
CA PRO A 52 1.36 -3.89 13.15
C PRO A 52 1.03 -2.40 13.36
N VAL A 53 -0.26 -2.09 13.34
CA VAL A 53 -0.82 -0.77 13.64
C VAL A 53 -2.07 -0.93 14.52
N GLY A 54 -2.81 0.17 14.76
CA GLY A 54 -4.10 0.10 15.44
C GLY A 54 -5.23 -0.46 14.56
N ASP A 55 -6.43 -0.54 15.13
CA ASP A 55 -7.58 -1.10 14.44
C ASP A 55 -8.10 -0.22 13.30
N GLY A 56 -8.57 -0.86 12.23
CA GLY A 56 -9.25 -0.17 11.13
C GLY A 56 -8.38 0.77 10.29
N PRO A 57 -7.08 0.48 9.99
CA PRO A 57 -6.31 1.35 9.11
C PRO A 57 -7.01 1.42 7.74
N HIS A 58 -7.23 2.63 7.25
CA HIS A 58 -8.02 2.86 6.04
C HIS A 58 -7.17 3.51 4.94
N GLY A 59 -7.00 4.83 4.99
CA GLY A 59 -6.16 5.57 4.05
C GLY A 59 -4.69 5.62 4.49
N LEU A 60 -3.77 5.46 3.54
CA LEU A 60 -2.34 5.74 3.75
C LEU A 60 -1.91 6.91 2.87
N CYS A 61 -1.11 7.81 3.44
CA CYS A 61 -0.36 8.83 2.70
C CYS A 61 1.10 8.35 2.59
N VAL A 62 1.52 7.93 1.40
CA VAL A 62 2.92 7.54 1.15
C VAL A 62 3.72 8.80 0.83
N TRP A 63 4.85 9.01 1.51
CA TRP A 63 5.71 10.19 1.34
C TRP A 63 7.20 9.80 1.46
N PRO A 64 8.11 10.44 0.70
CA PRO A 64 7.87 11.45 -0.32
C PRO A 64 7.25 10.85 -1.59
N GLN A 65 6.50 11.69 -2.32
CA GLN A 65 6.04 11.42 -3.68
C GLN A 65 6.35 12.66 -4.53
N PRO A 66 6.36 12.55 -5.87
CA PRO A 66 6.44 13.74 -6.72
C PRO A 66 5.28 14.69 -6.41
N GLY A 67 5.61 15.92 -6.00
CA GLY A 67 4.67 16.92 -5.53
C GLY A 67 4.93 17.32 -4.09
N ARG A 68 4.50 18.53 -3.72
CA ARG A 68 4.74 19.12 -2.39
C ARG A 68 3.55 18.92 -1.44
N TYR A 69 2.34 18.82 -1.97
CA TYR A 69 1.12 18.82 -1.15
C TYR A 69 0.21 17.65 -1.48
N SER A 70 -0.27 16.96 -0.45
CA SER A 70 -1.37 16.02 -0.61
C SER A 70 -2.69 16.77 -0.71
N LEU A 71 -3.41 16.53 -1.78
CA LEU A 71 -4.71 17.13 -2.05
C LEU A 71 -5.87 16.17 -1.70
N GLY A 72 -5.59 14.98 -1.18
CA GLY A 72 -6.62 13.98 -0.97
C GLY A 72 -6.24 12.79 -0.09
N HIS A 73 -7.23 11.92 0.11
CA HIS A 73 -7.26 10.85 1.12
C HIS A 73 -6.07 9.88 1.08
N THR A 74 -5.50 9.58 -0.10
CA THR A 74 -4.38 8.62 -0.28
C THR A 74 -3.12 9.23 -0.88
N GLY A 75 -2.88 10.53 -0.67
CA GLY A 75 -1.67 11.16 -1.20
C GLY A 75 -1.74 11.47 -2.69
N ILE A 76 -2.88 11.97 -3.19
CA ILE A 76 -2.94 12.59 -4.52
C ILE A 76 -2.10 13.87 -4.46
N LEU A 77 -0.87 13.81 -4.96
CA LEU A 77 0.09 14.90 -4.82
C LEU A 77 0.08 15.89 -6.00
N ARG A 78 0.36 17.16 -5.70
CA ARG A 78 0.77 18.21 -6.66
C ARG A 78 1.97 18.99 -6.16
#